data_AF-A0A291IRR8-F1
#
_entry.id   AF-A0A291IRR8-F1
#
_cell.length_a   1.000
_cell.length_b   1.000
_cell.length_c   1.000
_cell.angle_alpha   90.00
_cell.angle_beta   90.00
_cell.angle_gamma   90.00
#
_symmetry.space_group_name_H-M   'P 1'
#
loop_
_entity.id
_entity.type
_entity.pdbx_description
1 polymer ?
#
loop_
_entity_poly.entity_id
_entity_poly.type
_entity_poly.pdbx_seq_one_letter_code
_entity_poly.pdbx_strand_id
1 'polypeptide(L)'
;MCLVFYQTTKPKKVETTKIMKKYCIGCGRELQNTNKKKLGYVVNLDNDYCYRCFRIKNYNDLVQIDDIEESQFEKNISQLILENKKQNRFFYILDVFNLDASRIRSLERILSAEDTTIVVNKVDLLPKSTNYGKILEYVEEMFNFGDLKDVEIVLFSSVKNWGIDELVESLEDQENNYFIGKTNVGKSSIINSILKSVGETPKIVESYFLNTTIDTIEIQYSENMKIIDTPGIAETNSFSDIVEQKDLKYLFFKKEVKQLSYRIDKKQSFAYGNIFGLNLELSGERDVHFYVNPTVDFHRTKSDNFRDYILKNFDELHPSLIEETEYEEIFITIDDDLIGRKVDVFIQDLGWASFNLKRDDKVSYFLPKNTIKPLVELRNSLI
;
A
#
# COMPACT_ATOMS: atom_id res chain seq x y z
N MET A 1 -73.57 -22.54 37.56
CA MET A 1 -73.06 -22.07 36.26
C MET A 1 -71.86 -21.19 36.55
N CYS A 2 -70.64 -21.74 36.40
CA CYS A 2 -69.38 -21.12 36.83
C CYS A 2 -69.07 -19.83 36.07
N LEU A 3 -68.76 -18.76 36.80
CA LEU A 3 -68.25 -17.49 36.29
C LEU A 3 -66.71 -17.53 36.32
N VAL A 4 -66.10 -17.45 35.14
CA VAL A 4 -64.64 -17.38 34.94
C VAL A 4 -64.21 -15.92 35.03
N PHE A 5 -63.33 -15.60 35.99
CA PHE A 5 -62.66 -14.30 36.08
C PHE A 5 -61.51 -14.25 35.06
N TYR A 6 -61.63 -13.40 34.03
CA TYR A 6 -60.51 -13.03 33.17
C TYR A 6 -59.67 -11.94 33.86
N GLN A 7 -58.46 -12.29 34.28
CA GLN A 7 -57.44 -11.31 34.67
C GLN A 7 -56.85 -10.65 33.41
N THR A 8 -57.00 -9.34 33.31
CA THR A 8 -56.40 -8.52 32.25
C THR A 8 -54.94 -8.22 32.59
N THR A 9 -54.00 -8.94 31.96
CA THR A 9 -52.57 -8.61 32.02
C THR A 9 -52.30 -7.40 31.11
N LYS A 10 -51.95 -6.26 31.70
CA LYS A 10 -51.45 -5.09 30.95
C LYS A 10 -50.15 -5.46 30.22
N PRO A 11 -49.95 -5.06 28.95
CA PRO A 11 -48.68 -5.27 28.27
C PRO A 11 -47.57 -4.43 28.94
N LYS A 12 -46.45 -5.08 29.27
CA LYS A 12 -45.22 -4.40 29.72
C LYS A 12 -44.71 -3.51 28.59
N LYS A 13 -44.49 -2.23 28.88
CA LYS A 13 -43.73 -1.33 28.00
C LYS A 13 -42.34 -1.92 27.81
N VAL A 14 -41.98 -2.22 26.56
CA VAL A 14 -40.60 -2.49 26.18
C VAL A 14 -39.90 -1.13 26.20
N GLU A 15 -39.10 -0.88 27.23
CA GLU A 15 -38.15 0.23 27.23
C GLU A 15 -37.08 -0.07 26.18
N THR A 16 -37.14 0.64 25.06
CA THR A 16 -36.02 0.73 24.13
C THR A 16 -34.92 1.54 24.82
N THR A 17 -33.93 0.85 25.39
CA THR A 17 -32.68 1.47 25.84
C THR A 17 -32.05 2.19 24.65
N LYS A 18 -32.20 3.51 24.64
CA LYS A 18 -31.55 4.40 23.69
C LYS A 18 -30.05 4.30 23.96
N ILE A 19 -29.33 3.47 23.21
CA ILE A 19 -27.87 3.37 23.30
C ILE A 19 -27.33 4.77 23.02
N MET A 20 -26.86 5.47 24.06
CA MET A 20 -26.21 6.77 23.91
C MET A 20 -24.93 6.54 23.12
N LYS A 21 -24.92 7.04 21.89
CA LYS A 21 -23.75 7.03 21.02
C LYS A 21 -22.70 7.95 21.64
N LYS A 22 -21.57 7.38 22.07
CA LYS A 22 -20.41 8.14 22.54
C LYS A 22 -19.53 8.49 21.34
N TYR A 23 -18.90 9.66 21.36
CA TYR A 23 -18.03 10.13 20.30
C TYR A 23 -16.61 10.31 20.85
N CYS A 24 -15.61 10.04 20.01
CA CYS A 24 -14.21 10.27 20.34
C CYS A 24 -13.95 11.76 20.58
N ILE A 25 -13.33 12.13 21.71
CA ILE A 25 -12.93 13.53 21.97
C ILE A 25 -11.87 14.00 20.97
N GLY A 26 -11.00 13.09 20.50
CA GLY A 26 -9.93 13.44 19.56
C GLY A 26 -10.38 13.62 18.11
N CYS A 27 -11.19 12.69 17.58
CA CYS A 27 -11.58 12.70 16.16
C CYS A 27 -13.08 12.85 15.91
N GLY A 28 -13.90 13.13 16.92
CA GLY A 28 -15.34 13.35 16.76
C GLY A 28 -16.17 12.18 16.20
N ARG A 29 -15.55 11.05 15.84
CA ARG A 29 -16.23 9.87 15.27
C ARG A 29 -16.95 9.09 16.34
N GLU A 30 -18.10 8.51 15.98
CA GLU A 30 -18.86 7.62 16.85
C GLU A 30 -17.96 6.47 17.29
N LEU A 31 -17.86 6.26 18.60
CA LEU A 31 -17.10 5.17 19.16
C LEU A 31 -17.79 3.86 18.82
N GLN A 32 -17.01 2.91 18.32
CA GLN A 32 -17.46 1.58 17.97
C GLN A 32 -16.43 0.56 18.44
N ASN A 33 -16.85 -0.64 18.81
CA ASN A 33 -15.96 -1.72 19.22
C ASN A 33 -16.09 -2.96 18.33
N THR A 34 -16.65 -2.78 17.13
CA THR A 34 -17.01 -3.86 16.20
C THR A 34 -15.96 -4.08 15.12
N ASN A 35 -15.31 -3.02 14.64
CA ASN A 35 -14.32 -3.11 13.56
C ASN A 35 -13.04 -2.34 13.90
N LYS A 36 -11.96 -3.08 14.17
CA LYS A 36 -10.64 -2.53 14.53
C LYS A 36 -10.00 -1.63 13.46
N LYS A 37 -10.40 -1.76 12.19
CA LYS A 37 -9.85 -0.98 11.07
C LYS A 37 -10.60 0.33 10.82
N LYS A 38 -11.83 0.45 11.33
CA LYS A 38 -12.67 1.64 11.16
C LYS A 38 -12.34 2.74 12.17
N LEU A 39 -12.57 3.99 11.74
CA LEU A 39 -12.60 5.15 12.64
C LEU A 39 -13.52 4.89 13.83
N GLY A 40 -13.17 5.51 14.96
CA GLY A 40 -13.93 5.36 16.20
C GLY A 40 -13.70 4.03 16.92
N TYR A 41 -12.85 3.12 16.42
CA TYR A 41 -12.63 1.84 17.09
C TYR A 41 -12.09 2.02 18.52
N VAL A 42 -12.69 1.34 19.48
CA VAL A 42 -12.23 1.23 20.87
C VAL A 42 -12.40 -0.19 21.37
N VAL A 43 -11.53 -0.63 22.28
CA VAL A 43 -11.73 -1.90 22.97
C VAL A 43 -12.94 -1.81 23.91
N ASN A 44 -13.10 -0.68 24.59
CA ASN A 44 -14.25 -0.37 25.44
C ASN A 44 -14.90 0.96 25.02
N LEU A 45 -16.22 0.96 24.81
CA LEU A 45 -17.03 2.14 24.47
C LEU A 45 -17.02 3.23 25.56
N ASP A 46 -16.61 2.90 26.78
CA ASP A 46 -16.45 3.87 27.86
C ASP A 46 -15.19 4.75 27.71
N ASN A 47 -14.28 4.43 26.79
CA ASN A 47 -13.09 5.26 26.55
C ASN A 47 -13.47 6.61 25.94
N ASP A 48 -12.66 7.63 26.20
CA ASP A 48 -12.86 8.98 25.64
C ASP A 48 -12.21 9.16 24.27
N TYR A 49 -11.23 8.32 23.95
CA TYR A 49 -10.49 8.36 22.69
C TYR A 49 -10.61 7.03 21.96
N CYS A 50 -10.77 7.08 20.63
CA CYS A 50 -10.60 5.91 19.78
C CYS A 50 -9.15 5.41 19.81
N TYR A 51 -8.92 4.16 19.46
CA TYR A 51 -7.60 3.51 19.45
C TYR A 51 -6.55 4.34 18.69
N ARG A 52 -6.91 4.90 17.52
CA ARG A 52 -6.03 5.80 16.77
C ARG A 52 -5.70 7.07 17.55
N CYS A 53 -6.71 7.81 18.01
CA CYS A 53 -6.49 9.05 18.77
C CYS A 53 -5.71 8.81 20.06
N PHE A 54 -5.95 7.67 20.72
CA PHE A 54 -5.20 7.26 21.90
C PHE A 54 -3.72 7.00 21.58
N ARG A 55 -3.43 6.27 20.48
CA ARG A 55 -2.06 5.96 20.05
C ARG A 55 -1.29 7.23 19.68
N ILE A 56 -1.93 8.08 18.90
CA ILE A 56 -1.50 9.44 18.55
C ILE A 56 -1.15 10.24 19.80
N LYS A 57 -2.10 10.39 20.73
CA LYS A 57 -1.93 11.25 21.92
C LYS A 57 -0.86 10.77 22.89
N ASN A 58 -0.71 9.47 23.08
CA ASN A 58 0.15 8.92 24.14
C ASN A 58 1.52 8.44 23.63
N TYR A 59 1.63 8.13 22.33
CA TYR A 59 2.84 7.55 21.77
C TYR A 59 3.35 8.29 20.53
N ASN A 60 2.70 9.39 20.11
CA ASN A 60 2.93 10.04 18.82
C ASN A 60 2.96 9.03 17.67
N ASP A 61 2.08 8.04 17.75
CA ASP A 61 2.03 6.92 16.83
C ASP A 61 0.80 7.03 15.92
N LEU A 62 1.05 7.37 14.66
CA LEU A 62 0.04 7.40 13.61
C LEU A 62 -0.38 5.96 13.23
N VAL A 63 -1.61 5.62 13.58
CA VAL A 63 -2.23 4.34 13.21
C VAL A 63 -3.00 4.52 11.90
N GLN A 64 -2.72 3.67 10.93
CA GLN A 64 -3.44 3.59 9.67
C GLN A 64 -4.89 3.13 9.89
N ILE A 65 -5.81 3.75 9.16
CA ILE A 65 -7.25 3.49 9.20
C ILE A 65 -7.74 3.29 7.77
N ASP A 66 -8.89 2.61 7.63
CA ASP A 66 -9.63 2.34 6.40
C ASP A 66 -9.28 3.27 5.24
N ASP A 67 -8.97 2.63 4.12
CA ASP A 67 -8.55 3.26 2.89
C ASP A 67 -9.72 4.02 2.25
N ILE A 68 -9.37 5.05 1.48
CA ILE A 68 -10.34 5.83 0.71
C ILE A 68 -10.25 5.43 -0.77
N GLU A 69 -11.40 5.32 -1.43
CA GLU A 69 -11.44 5.08 -2.87
C GLU A 69 -10.76 6.22 -3.63
N GLU A 70 -9.99 5.86 -4.66
CA GLU A 70 -9.24 6.79 -5.51
C GLU A 70 -10.09 7.97 -6.01
N SER A 71 -11.28 7.70 -6.58
CA SER A 71 -12.16 8.73 -7.14
C SER A 71 -12.68 9.72 -6.08
N GLN A 72 -12.87 9.24 -4.84
CA GLN A 72 -13.28 10.09 -3.73
C GLN A 72 -12.10 10.92 -3.24
N PHE A 73 -10.91 10.32 -3.16
CA PHE A 73 -9.68 11.03 -2.77
C PHE A 73 -9.33 12.17 -3.74
N GLU A 74 -9.50 11.97 -5.04
CA GLU A 74 -9.25 13.00 -6.05
C GLU A 74 -10.18 14.20 -5.89
N LYS A 75 -11.49 13.95 -5.71
CA LYS A 75 -12.48 15.03 -5.46
C LYS A 75 -12.13 15.82 -4.21
N ASN A 76 -11.77 15.08 -3.18
CA ASN A 76 -11.32 15.57 -1.89
C ASN A 76 -10.12 16.52 -2.02
N ILE A 77 -9.04 16.07 -2.66
CA ILE A 77 -7.82 16.87 -2.87
C ILE A 77 -8.11 18.08 -3.79
N SER A 78 -8.86 17.89 -4.86
CA SER A 78 -9.22 18.99 -5.76
C SER A 78 -9.99 20.09 -5.03
N GLN A 79 -10.94 19.72 -4.18
CA GLN A 79 -11.69 20.68 -3.36
C GLN A 79 -10.77 21.40 -2.36
N LEU A 80 -9.87 20.66 -1.71
CA LEU A 80 -8.91 21.23 -0.77
C LEU A 80 -8.02 22.28 -1.44
N ILE A 81 -7.48 21.98 -2.61
CA ILE A 81 -6.63 22.91 -3.38
C ILE A 81 -7.42 24.19 -3.74
N LEU A 82 -8.70 24.05 -4.12
CA LEU A 82 -9.56 25.20 -4.44
C LEU A 82 -9.86 26.10 -3.23
N GLU A 83 -10.04 25.50 -2.05
CA GLU A 83 -10.37 26.18 -0.80
C GLU A 83 -9.15 26.84 -0.13
N ASN A 84 -8.00 26.18 -0.14
CA ASN A 84 -6.77 26.61 0.53
C ASN A 84 -5.73 27.13 -0.47
N LYS A 85 -5.89 28.36 -0.95
CA LYS A 85 -5.00 28.97 -1.97
C LYS A 85 -3.62 29.42 -1.49
N LYS A 86 -3.15 29.03 -0.31
CA LYS A 86 -1.87 29.52 0.24
C LYS A 86 -0.99 28.36 0.72
N GLN A 87 0.23 28.33 0.17
CA GLN A 87 1.42 27.62 0.66
C GLN A 87 1.20 26.15 1.03
N ASN A 88 0.70 25.36 0.08
CA ASN A 88 0.62 23.91 0.20
C ASN A 88 1.80 23.27 -0.53
N ARG A 89 2.41 22.25 0.06
CA ARG A 89 3.27 21.28 -0.63
C ARG A 89 2.75 19.87 -0.43
N PHE A 90 2.85 19.06 -1.47
CA PHE A 90 2.41 17.68 -1.49
C PHE A 90 3.60 16.74 -1.57
N PHE A 91 3.71 15.85 -0.60
CA PHE A 91 4.67 14.74 -0.60
C PHE A 91 3.97 13.51 -1.14
N TYR A 92 4.24 13.18 -2.41
CA TYR A 92 3.66 12.04 -3.09
C TYR A 92 4.48 10.78 -2.83
N ILE A 93 3.97 9.92 -1.95
CA ILE A 93 4.70 8.78 -1.43
C ILE A 93 4.49 7.54 -2.29
N LEU A 94 5.59 6.95 -2.76
CA LEU A 94 5.63 5.71 -3.53
C LEU A 94 6.40 4.62 -2.76
N ASP A 95 6.04 3.36 -3.00
CA ASP A 95 6.81 2.20 -2.53
C ASP A 95 7.76 1.72 -3.62
N VAL A 96 9.06 1.61 -3.33
CA VAL A 96 10.06 1.12 -4.30
C VAL A 96 9.77 -0.29 -4.83
N PHE A 97 9.07 -1.12 -4.04
CA PHE A 97 8.69 -2.47 -4.47
C PHE A 97 7.46 -2.49 -5.38
N ASN A 98 6.65 -1.44 -5.33
CA ASN A 98 5.38 -1.33 -6.05
C ASN A 98 5.31 0.02 -6.79
N LEU A 99 6.39 0.48 -7.44
CA LEU A 99 6.45 1.83 -8.05
C LEU A 99 5.28 2.08 -9.01
N ASP A 100 5.09 1.22 -10.00
CA ASP A 100 4.02 1.34 -10.99
C ASP A 100 2.62 1.21 -10.35
N ALA A 101 2.46 0.24 -9.44
CA ALA A 101 1.22 0.04 -8.72
C ALA A 101 0.91 1.17 -7.71
N SER A 102 1.90 1.88 -7.18
CA SER A 102 1.73 3.01 -6.25
C SER A 102 1.27 4.28 -6.96
N ARG A 103 1.43 4.35 -8.29
CA ARG A 103 1.12 5.52 -9.09
C ARG A 103 -0.38 5.65 -9.35
N ILE A 104 -0.84 6.90 -9.36
CA ILE A 104 -2.22 7.28 -9.64
C ILE A 104 -2.17 8.44 -10.62
N ARG A 105 -2.33 8.15 -11.91
CA ARG A 105 -2.11 9.10 -13.01
C ARG A 105 -3.04 10.32 -12.94
N SER A 106 -4.29 10.09 -12.57
CA SER A 106 -5.28 11.14 -12.34
C SER A 106 -4.87 12.08 -11.19
N LEU A 107 -4.27 11.54 -10.12
CA LEU A 107 -3.73 12.34 -9.02
C LEU A 107 -2.48 13.10 -9.45
N GLU A 108 -1.56 12.48 -10.20
CA GLU A 108 -0.38 13.15 -10.77
C GLU A 108 -0.76 14.42 -11.55
N ARG A 109 -1.86 14.37 -12.32
CA ARG A 109 -2.40 15.56 -13.03
C ARG A 109 -2.84 16.66 -12.09
N ILE A 110 -3.54 16.32 -11.01
CA ILE A 110 -4.01 17.30 -10.01
C ILE A 110 -2.79 17.96 -9.34
N LEU A 111 -1.79 17.17 -8.99
CA LEU A 111 -0.58 17.62 -8.30
C LEU A 111 0.38 18.43 -9.17
N SER A 112 0.32 18.28 -10.50
CA SER A 112 1.21 18.99 -11.43
C SER A 112 1.11 20.52 -11.38
N ALA A 113 0.03 21.05 -10.83
CA ALA A 113 -0.17 22.49 -10.63
C ALA A 113 0.30 22.98 -9.26
N GLU A 114 0.73 22.07 -8.37
CA GLU A 114 1.06 22.33 -6.98
C GLU A 114 2.54 22.06 -6.72
N ASP A 115 3.07 22.66 -5.63
CA ASP A 115 4.40 22.33 -5.14
C ASP A 115 4.40 20.87 -4.65
N THR A 116 5.14 20.00 -5.34
CA THR A 116 5.09 18.56 -5.13
C THR A 116 6.51 18.01 -5.04
N THR A 117 6.75 17.09 -4.11
CA THR A 117 7.96 16.28 -4.01
C THR A 117 7.55 14.81 -4.03
N ILE A 118 8.19 14.00 -4.88
CA ILE A 118 7.99 12.55 -4.91
C ILE A 118 8.92 11.93 -3.87
N VAL A 119 8.37 11.08 -2.99
CA VAL A 119 9.16 10.37 -1.99
C VAL A 119 9.08 8.87 -2.23
N VAL A 120 10.18 8.27 -2.64
CA VAL A 120 10.28 6.82 -2.88
C VAL A 120 10.77 6.13 -1.63
N ASN A 121 9.87 5.46 -0.92
CA ASN A 121 10.14 4.87 0.38
C ASN A 121 10.61 3.40 0.29
N LYS A 122 11.08 2.87 1.41
CA LYS A 122 11.50 1.47 1.64
C LYS A 122 12.73 1.02 0.84
N VAL A 123 13.51 1.97 0.32
CA VAL A 123 14.77 1.72 -0.39
C VAL A 123 15.80 0.94 0.45
N ASP A 124 15.66 0.94 1.78
CA ASP A 124 16.52 0.15 2.67
C ASP A 124 16.30 -1.36 2.59
N LEU A 125 15.15 -1.80 2.06
CA LEU A 125 14.80 -3.20 1.89
C LEU A 125 15.28 -3.76 0.55
N LEU A 126 15.80 -2.92 -0.36
CA LEU A 126 16.49 -3.39 -1.55
C LEU A 126 17.77 -4.14 -1.17
N PRO A 127 18.29 -5.03 -2.04
CA PRO A 127 19.55 -5.72 -1.77
C PRO A 127 20.66 -4.73 -1.41
N LYS A 128 21.50 -5.04 -0.43
CA LYS A 128 22.59 -4.15 0.02
C LYS A 128 23.56 -3.70 -1.09
N SER A 129 23.66 -4.48 -2.17
CA SER A 129 24.48 -4.16 -3.34
C SER A 129 23.82 -3.18 -4.32
N THR A 130 22.59 -2.75 -4.06
CA THR A 130 21.83 -1.88 -4.96
C THR A 130 22.46 -0.50 -5.02
N ASN A 131 22.63 0.01 -6.25
CA ASN A 131 23.08 1.38 -6.45
C ASN A 131 21.85 2.31 -6.43
N TYR A 132 21.72 3.11 -5.37
CA TYR A 132 20.61 4.04 -5.22
C TYR A 132 20.56 5.12 -6.32
N GLY A 133 21.69 5.49 -6.92
CA GLY A 133 21.71 6.40 -8.08
C GLY A 133 20.93 5.82 -9.27
N LYS A 134 21.04 4.51 -9.54
CA LYS A 134 20.25 3.85 -10.59
C LYS A 134 18.77 3.78 -10.26
N ILE A 135 18.42 3.66 -8.98
CA ILE A 135 17.02 3.69 -8.54
C ILE A 135 16.44 5.08 -8.78
N LEU A 136 17.21 6.13 -8.47
CA LEU A 136 16.81 7.51 -8.75
C LEU A 136 16.63 7.73 -10.26
N GLU A 137 17.63 7.37 -11.08
CA GLU A 137 17.56 7.46 -12.56
C GLU A 137 16.32 6.72 -13.10
N TYR A 138 16.05 5.51 -12.61
CA TYR A 138 14.88 4.73 -13.01
C TYR A 138 13.57 5.47 -12.69
N VAL A 139 13.45 6.03 -11.48
CA VAL A 139 12.26 6.78 -11.08
C VAL A 139 12.14 8.08 -11.88
N GLU A 140 13.23 8.81 -12.12
CA GLU A 140 13.25 9.99 -12.98
C GLU A 140 12.74 9.64 -14.40
N GLU A 141 13.22 8.56 -15.00
CA GLU A 141 12.74 8.06 -16.30
C GLU A 141 11.24 7.75 -16.28
N MET A 142 10.73 7.16 -15.20
CA MET A 142 9.29 6.86 -15.02
C MET A 142 8.40 8.12 -15.03
N PHE A 143 8.93 9.28 -14.64
CA PHE A 143 8.21 10.55 -14.56
C PHE A 143 8.54 11.52 -15.71
N ASN A 144 9.60 11.26 -16.48
CA ASN A 144 10.11 12.15 -17.54
C ASN A 144 9.06 12.56 -18.61
N PHE A 145 8.08 11.70 -18.88
CA PHE A 145 7.00 11.96 -19.86
C PHE A 145 5.62 12.17 -19.21
N GLY A 146 5.57 12.34 -17.89
CA GLY A 146 4.33 12.47 -17.11
C GLY A 146 4.02 13.91 -16.66
N ASP A 147 2.92 14.03 -15.91
CA ASP A 147 2.46 15.32 -15.36
C ASP A 147 3.40 15.85 -14.24
N LEU A 148 4.12 14.97 -13.56
CA LEU A 148 5.12 15.30 -12.52
C LEU A 148 6.55 15.20 -13.05
N LYS A 149 6.79 15.55 -14.31
CA LYS A 149 8.16 15.67 -14.83
C LYS A 149 8.92 16.76 -14.07
N ASP A 150 10.24 16.60 -13.95
CA ASP A 150 11.15 17.55 -13.30
C ASP A 150 10.86 17.85 -11.81
N VAL A 151 9.93 17.11 -11.19
CA VAL A 151 9.65 17.18 -9.75
C VAL A 151 10.80 16.58 -8.96
N GLU A 152 11.12 17.18 -7.81
CA GLU A 152 12.09 16.64 -6.87
C GLU A 152 11.72 15.21 -6.45
N ILE A 153 12.70 14.30 -6.50
CA ILE A 153 12.56 12.92 -6.05
C ILE A 153 13.51 12.67 -4.88
N VAL A 154 12.94 12.30 -3.73
CA VAL A 154 13.68 11.92 -2.54
C VAL A 154 13.57 10.41 -2.33
N LEU A 155 14.72 9.72 -2.33
CA LEU A 155 14.78 8.34 -1.89
C LEU A 155 14.81 8.29 -0.36
N PHE A 156 13.93 7.49 0.25
CA PHE A 156 13.71 7.53 1.69
C PHE A 156 13.69 6.14 2.34
N SER A 157 14.20 6.08 3.57
CA SER A 157 14.00 4.94 4.47
C SER A 157 13.52 5.41 5.83
N SER A 158 12.26 5.10 6.15
CA SER A 158 11.71 5.36 7.50
C SER A 158 12.35 4.50 8.59
N VAL A 159 13.01 3.39 8.23
CA VAL A 159 13.64 2.49 9.21
C VAL A 159 15.06 2.95 9.55
N LYS A 160 15.79 3.43 8.53
CA LYS A 160 17.18 3.89 8.69
C LYS A 160 17.30 5.41 8.89
N ASN A 161 16.18 6.15 8.84
CA ASN A 161 16.16 7.61 8.77
C ASN A 161 17.07 8.17 7.67
N TRP A 162 17.15 7.45 6.55
CA TRP A 162 17.90 7.92 5.38
C TRP A 162 16.99 8.77 4.50
N GLY A 163 17.51 9.88 3.96
CA GLY A 163 16.70 10.88 3.25
C GLY A 163 15.94 11.85 4.18
N ILE A 164 16.20 11.82 5.49
CA ILE A 164 15.45 12.61 6.47
C ILE A 164 15.82 14.08 6.45
N ASP A 165 17.09 14.40 6.23
CA ASP A 165 17.56 15.78 6.24
C ASP A 165 17.01 16.50 5.00
N GLU A 166 17.09 15.86 3.84
CA GLU A 166 16.51 16.35 2.58
C GLU A 166 15.00 16.56 2.72
N LEU A 167 14.29 15.59 3.30
CA LEU A 167 12.84 15.70 3.47
C LEU A 167 12.44 16.81 4.46
N VAL A 168 13.23 17.02 5.53
CA VAL A 168 12.99 18.09 6.51
C VAL A 168 13.26 19.46 5.89
N GLU A 169 14.34 19.60 5.11
CA GLU A 169 14.64 20.83 4.37
C GLU A 169 13.49 21.17 3.41
N SER A 170 12.95 20.19 2.69
CA SER A 170 11.77 20.36 1.84
C SER A 170 10.47 20.65 2.61
N LEU A 171 10.42 20.63 3.94
CA LEU A 171 9.23 21.10 4.67
C LEU A 171 9.24 22.62 4.88
N GLU A 172 10.40 23.23 5.09
CA GLU A 172 10.55 24.57 5.71
C GLU A 172 9.94 25.72 4.91
N ASP A 173 9.62 25.52 3.63
CA ASP A 173 9.12 26.57 2.74
C ASP A 173 7.59 26.76 2.78
N GLN A 174 6.84 25.87 3.42
CA GLN A 174 5.38 25.79 3.23
C GLN A 174 4.61 25.65 4.54
N GLU A 175 3.46 26.32 4.62
CA GLU A 175 2.58 26.28 5.79
C GLU A 175 1.93 24.91 5.95
N ASN A 176 1.45 24.32 4.84
CA ASN A 176 0.72 23.06 4.84
C ASN A 176 1.45 21.98 4.02
N ASN A 177 1.93 20.94 4.69
CA ASN A 177 2.67 19.84 4.08
C ASN A 177 1.83 18.56 4.06
N TYR A 178 1.21 18.26 2.93
CA TYR A 178 0.30 17.12 2.74
C TYR A 178 1.06 15.87 2.33
N PHE A 179 0.94 14.79 3.10
CA PHE A 179 1.49 13.49 2.74
C PHE A 179 0.39 12.64 2.11
N ILE A 180 0.59 12.24 0.85
CA ILE A 180 -0.42 11.54 0.04
C ILE A 180 0.17 10.30 -0.63
N GLY A 181 -0.64 9.26 -0.82
CA GLY A 181 -0.20 8.04 -1.48
C GLY A 181 -1.12 6.86 -1.20
N LYS A 182 -0.87 5.74 -1.90
CA LYS A 182 -1.61 4.50 -1.67
C LYS A 182 -1.38 3.96 -0.25
N THR A 183 -2.27 3.09 0.18
CA THR A 183 -2.11 2.40 1.44
C THR A 183 -0.85 1.52 1.44
N ASN A 184 -0.19 1.43 2.60
CA ASN A 184 1.05 0.66 2.82
C ASN A 184 2.34 1.18 2.16
N VAL A 185 2.34 2.30 1.44
CA VAL A 185 3.58 2.94 0.93
C VAL A 185 4.50 3.45 2.05
N GLY A 186 3.99 3.51 3.29
CA GLY A 186 4.77 3.85 4.49
C GLY A 186 4.69 5.32 4.90
N LYS A 187 3.69 6.07 4.40
CA LYS A 187 3.39 7.46 4.79
C LYS A 187 3.47 7.72 6.29
N SER A 188 2.77 6.95 7.12
CA SER A 188 2.79 7.14 8.58
C SER A 188 4.17 6.88 9.19
N SER A 189 4.95 5.96 8.61
CA SER A 189 6.34 5.70 9.05
C SER A 189 7.25 6.89 8.72
N ILE A 190 7.08 7.52 7.56
CA ILE A 190 7.83 8.72 7.16
C ILE A 190 7.53 9.87 8.12
N ILE A 191 6.24 10.18 8.33
CA ILE A 191 5.82 11.23 9.27
C ILE A 191 6.38 10.95 10.66
N ASN A 192 6.23 9.73 11.18
CA ASN A 192 6.80 9.36 12.48
C ASN A 192 8.33 9.53 12.54
N SER A 193 9.05 9.39 11.42
CA SER A 193 10.51 9.59 11.35
C SER A 193 10.85 11.08 11.43
N ILE A 194 10.12 11.93 10.70
CA ILE A 194 10.22 13.40 10.77
C ILE A 194 9.94 13.90 12.19
N LEU A 195 8.85 13.44 12.80
CA LEU A 195 8.49 13.86 14.15
C LEU A 195 9.53 13.45 15.21
N LYS A 196 10.25 12.34 14.98
CA LYS A 196 11.31 11.88 15.88
C LYS A 196 12.63 12.64 15.68
N SER A 197 12.95 13.07 14.46
CA SER A 197 14.23 13.73 14.18
C SER A 197 14.35 15.08 14.89
N VAL A 198 13.24 15.78 15.12
CA VAL A 198 13.22 17.09 15.76
C VAL A 198 13.20 17.08 17.29
N GLY A 199 13.03 15.93 17.93
CA GLY A 199 13.07 15.80 19.40
C GLY A 199 11.98 16.55 20.18
N GLU A 200 11.14 17.34 19.51
CA GLU A 200 9.95 17.94 20.09
C GLU A 200 8.80 16.94 20.15
N THR A 201 7.92 17.06 21.16
CA THR A 201 6.63 16.37 21.14
C THR A 201 5.69 17.19 20.25
N PRO A 202 5.43 16.77 19.00
CA PRO A 202 4.58 17.53 18.10
C PRO A 202 3.18 17.54 18.72
N LYS A 203 2.56 18.71 18.79
CA LYS A 203 1.18 18.79 19.26
C LYS A 203 0.31 18.41 18.08
N ILE A 204 -0.38 17.29 18.20
CA ILE A 204 -1.39 16.90 17.23
C ILE A 204 -2.59 17.80 17.48
N VAL A 205 -2.71 18.82 16.64
CA VAL A 205 -3.72 19.86 16.75
C VAL A 205 -4.88 19.35 15.95
N GLU A 206 -5.82 18.70 16.63
CA GLU A 206 -7.19 18.42 16.18
C GLU A 206 -7.36 17.95 14.72
N SER A 207 -7.90 16.76 14.48
CA SER A 207 -8.49 16.48 13.17
C SER A 207 -9.60 17.51 12.92
N TYR A 208 -9.40 18.43 11.99
CA TYR A 208 -10.40 19.45 11.63
C TYR A 208 -11.61 18.77 11.00
N PHE A 209 -12.52 18.29 11.85
CA PHE A 209 -13.88 17.96 11.49
C PHE A 209 -14.67 19.24 11.54
N LEU A 210 -14.71 20.01 10.45
CA LEU A 210 -15.76 20.98 10.14
C LEU A 210 -15.53 21.47 8.71
N ASN A 211 -16.25 20.86 7.76
CA ASN A 211 -16.38 21.20 6.33
C ASN A 211 -15.38 20.61 5.32
N THR A 212 -14.33 19.89 5.70
CA THR A 212 -13.44 19.24 4.72
C THR A 212 -13.84 17.79 4.46
N THR A 213 -13.87 17.40 3.18
CA THR A 213 -14.32 16.08 2.71
C THR A 213 -13.25 14.98 2.95
N ILE A 214 -12.03 15.37 3.34
CA ILE A 214 -10.89 14.47 3.59
C ILE A 214 -10.66 14.30 5.10
N ASP A 215 -10.63 13.06 5.59
CA ASP A 215 -10.30 12.73 6.98
C ASP A 215 -8.79 12.87 7.28
N THR A 216 -8.24 14.09 7.33
CA THR A 216 -6.82 14.35 7.60
C THR A 216 -6.49 14.43 9.10
N ILE A 217 -5.21 14.21 9.44
CA ILE A 217 -4.65 14.61 10.73
C ILE A 217 -3.69 15.76 10.50
N GLU A 218 -3.89 16.86 11.20
CA GLU A 218 -2.95 17.97 11.25
C GLU A 218 -2.04 17.86 12.47
N ILE A 219 -0.75 18.05 12.25
CA ILE A 219 0.29 18.01 13.27
C ILE A 219 1.02 19.35 13.17
N GLN A 220 0.94 20.15 14.23
CA GLN A 220 1.70 21.40 14.27
C GLN A 220 3.17 21.04 14.48
N TYR A 221 4.00 21.38 13.48
CA TYR A 221 5.42 21.12 13.50
C TYR A 221 6.22 22.33 14.01
N SER A 222 5.87 23.55 13.58
CA SER A 222 6.41 24.82 14.10
C SER A 222 5.30 25.87 14.15
N GLU A 223 5.54 27.11 14.58
CA GLU A 223 4.48 28.14 14.67
C GLU A 223 3.72 28.36 13.35
N ASN A 224 4.40 28.23 12.21
CA ASN A 224 3.84 28.50 10.89
C ASN A 224 3.82 27.26 9.97
N MET A 225 4.03 26.06 10.51
CA MET A 225 4.13 24.85 9.69
C MET A 225 3.34 23.68 10.27
N LYS A 226 2.59 23.04 9.39
CA LYS A 226 1.79 21.85 9.66
C LYS A 226 2.22 20.69 8.77
N ILE A 227 2.29 19.51 9.37
CA ILE A 227 2.34 18.22 8.66
C ILE A 227 0.93 17.65 8.65
N ILE A 228 0.45 17.27 7.47
CA ILE A 228 -0.92 16.83 7.25
C ILE A 228 -0.92 15.40 6.71
N ASP A 229 -1.30 14.45 7.56
CA ASP A 229 -1.45 13.04 7.21
C ASP A 229 -2.81 12.81 6.56
N THR A 230 -2.85 12.39 5.28
CA THR A 230 -4.12 12.03 4.62
C THR A 230 -4.45 10.55 4.81
N PRO A 231 -5.72 10.14 4.64
CA PRO A 231 -6.05 8.72 4.48
C PRO A 231 -5.26 8.10 3.32
N GLY A 232 -4.92 6.82 3.45
CA GLY A 232 -4.26 6.07 2.38
C GLY A 232 -5.26 5.73 1.28
N ILE A 233 -4.83 5.83 0.03
CA ILE A 233 -5.70 5.52 -1.11
C ILE A 233 -5.74 4.00 -1.29
N ALA A 234 -6.94 3.44 -1.40
CA ALA A 234 -7.14 2.01 -1.55
C ALA A 234 -6.43 1.51 -2.81
N GLU A 235 -5.72 0.40 -2.67
CA GLU A 235 -5.14 -0.27 -3.83
C GLU A 235 -6.22 -1.10 -4.53
N THR A 236 -6.22 -1.07 -5.87
CA THR A 236 -7.16 -1.85 -6.67
C THR A 236 -6.47 -3.13 -7.15
N ASN A 237 -7.24 -4.22 -7.19
CA ASN A 237 -6.77 -5.53 -7.65
C ASN A 237 -5.53 -6.07 -6.89
N SER A 238 -5.39 -5.78 -5.60
CA SER A 238 -4.27 -6.29 -4.80
C SER A 238 -4.51 -7.74 -4.38
N PHE A 239 -3.43 -8.52 -4.29
CA PHE A 239 -3.48 -9.87 -3.72
C PHE A 239 -4.06 -9.91 -2.31
N SER A 240 -4.09 -8.79 -1.59
CA SER A 240 -4.70 -8.69 -0.26
C SER A 240 -6.18 -9.06 -0.24
N ASP A 241 -6.87 -8.94 -1.38
CA ASP A 241 -8.32 -9.20 -1.49
C ASP A 241 -8.65 -10.70 -1.57
N ILE A 242 -7.65 -11.54 -1.87
CA ILE A 242 -7.85 -12.95 -2.19
C ILE A 242 -7.07 -13.90 -1.28
N VAL A 243 -6.22 -13.35 -0.40
CA VAL A 243 -5.45 -14.11 0.59
C VAL A 243 -6.11 -14.11 1.95
N GLU A 244 -5.82 -15.13 2.75
CA GLU A 244 -6.21 -15.15 4.15
C GLU A 244 -5.60 -13.98 4.96
N GLN A 245 -6.33 -13.49 5.97
CA GLN A 245 -5.88 -12.34 6.76
C GLN A 245 -4.52 -12.56 7.46
N LYS A 246 -4.23 -13.80 7.90
CA LYS A 246 -2.92 -14.18 8.49
C LYS A 246 -1.75 -14.09 7.50
N ASP A 247 -2.06 -14.09 6.21
CA ASP A 247 -1.11 -14.22 5.11
C ASP A 247 -0.82 -12.89 4.41
N LEU A 248 -1.54 -11.82 4.76
CA LEU A 248 -1.21 -10.45 4.37
C LEU A 248 0.26 -10.07 4.63
N LYS A 249 0.88 -10.67 5.65
CA LYS A 249 2.30 -10.45 5.99
C LYS A 249 3.28 -10.83 4.86
N TYR A 250 2.87 -11.71 3.94
CA TYR A 250 3.69 -12.16 2.81
C TYR A 250 3.71 -11.16 1.65
N LEU A 251 2.67 -10.34 1.54
CA LEU A 251 2.48 -9.32 0.50
C LEU A 251 3.23 -8.00 0.80
N PHE A 252 3.69 -7.81 2.04
CA PHE A 252 4.37 -6.58 2.46
C PHE A 252 5.83 -6.83 2.82
N PHE A 253 6.73 -6.16 2.11
CA PHE A 253 8.16 -6.17 2.41
C PHE A 253 8.44 -5.43 3.73
N LYS A 254 9.00 -6.15 4.70
CA LYS A 254 9.43 -5.63 6.02
C LYS A 254 10.91 -5.89 6.32
N LYS A 255 11.56 -6.66 5.46
CA LYS A 255 12.97 -7.06 5.54
C LYS A 255 13.57 -6.95 4.15
N GLU A 256 14.90 -6.93 4.10
CA GLU A 256 15.65 -6.99 2.84
C GLU A 256 15.10 -8.11 1.95
N VAL A 257 14.81 -7.76 0.69
CA VAL A 257 14.28 -8.67 -0.31
C VAL A 257 15.27 -9.80 -0.57
N LYS A 258 14.76 -11.01 -0.77
CA LYS A 258 15.59 -12.18 -1.04
C LYS A 258 15.83 -12.30 -2.53
N GLN A 259 17.10 -12.27 -2.94
CA GLN A 259 17.50 -12.62 -4.30
C GLN A 259 17.67 -14.15 -4.42
N LEU A 260 16.86 -14.80 -5.25
CA LEU A 260 16.97 -16.21 -5.61
C LEU A 260 17.38 -16.33 -7.07
N SER A 261 18.44 -17.07 -7.37
CA SER A 261 18.95 -17.22 -8.74
C SER A 261 18.72 -18.62 -9.25
N TYR A 262 18.08 -18.74 -10.41
CA TYR A 262 17.84 -20.01 -11.08
C TYR A 262 18.33 -19.95 -12.52
N ARG A 263 19.07 -20.99 -12.91
CA ARG A 263 19.42 -21.23 -14.30
C ARG A 263 18.27 -21.97 -14.98
N ILE A 264 17.66 -21.33 -15.98
CA ILE A 264 16.49 -21.83 -16.71
C ILE A 264 16.94 -22.28 -18.10
N ASP A 265 16.70 -23.55 -18.41
CA ASP A 265 17.06 -24.22 -19.67
C ASP A 265 15.84 -24.67 -20.49
N LYS A 266 14.66 -24.74 -19.86
CA LYS A 266 13.38 -25.22 -20.40
C LYS A 266 12.23 -24.44 -19.78
N LYS A 267 11.01 -24.67 -20.29
CA LYS A 267 9.77 -24.12 -19.74
C LYS A 267 9.61 -24.48 -18.27
N GLN A 268 9.56 -23.48 -17.39
CA GLN A 268 9.48 -23.66 -15.94
C GLN A 268 8.52 -22.68 -15.30
N SER A 269 7.95 -23.09 -14.17
CA SER A 269 7.05 -22.26 -13.37
C SER A 269 7.57 -22.07 -11.95
N PHE A 270 7.26 -20.91 -11.39
CA PHE A 270 7.66 -20.46 -10.07
C PHE A 270 6.42 -20.05 -9.30
N ALA A 271 6.00 -20.89 -8.34
CA ALA A 271 4.86 -20.65 -7.48
C ALA A 271 5.22 -19.69 -6.35
N TYR A 272 4.30 -18.77 -6.06
CA TYR A 272 4.31 -17.85 -4.92
C TYR A 272 3.13 -18.24 -4.03
N GLY A 273 3.38 -19.07 -3.02
CA GLY A 273 2.32 -19.75 -2.29
C GLY A 273 1.39 -20.49 -3.25
N ASN A 274 0.09 -20.38 -3.00
CA ASN A 274 -0.95 -20.83 -3.92
C ASN A 274 -1.68 -19.66 -4.61
N ILE A 275 -1.15 -18.44 -4.62
CA ILE A 275 -1.89 -17.29 -5.18
C ILE A 275 -1.43 -16.88 -6.58
N PHE A 276 -0.22 -17.27 -6.99
CA PHE A 276 0.37 -16.85 -8.25
C PHE A 276 1.45 -17.82 -8.73
N GLY A 277 1.60 -17.95 -10.05
CA GLY A 277 2.71 -18.69 -10.65
C GLY A 277 3.33 -17.97 -11.83
N LEU A 278 4.60 -17.57 -11.76
CA LEU A 278 5.29 -17.04 -12.95
C LEU A 278 5.75 -18.20 -13.84
N ASN A 279 5.47 -18.15 -15.13
CA ASN A 279 5.82 -19.17 -16.10
C ASN A 279 6.75 -18.58 -17.18
N LEU A 280 7.94 -19.18 -17.32
CA LEU A 280 9.00 -18.69 -18.19
C LEU A 280 9.36 -19.76 -19.24
N GLU A 281 9.21 -19.41 -20.51
CA GLU A 281 9.67 -20.18 -21.67
C GLU A 281 10.78 -19.39 -22.36
N LEU A 282 12.03 -19.66 -22.00
CA LEU A 282 13.18 -18.87 -22.41
C LEU A 282 13.95 -19.55 -23.56
N SER A 283 14.23 -18.78 -24.63
CA SER A 283 15.13 -19.17 -25.74
C SER A 283 16.60 -19.33 -25.32
N GLY A 284 16.99 -20.59 -25.06
CA GLY A 284 18.32 -20.92 -24.58
C GLY A 284 18.52 -20.67 -23.08
N GLU A 285 19.58 -21.27 -22.56
CA GLU A 285 19.86 -21.30 -21.13
C GLU A 285 20.36 -19.94 -20.62
N ARG A 286 19.79 -19.48 -19.51
CA ARG A 286 20.24 -18.25 -18.82
C ARG A 286 19.85 -18.23 -17.35
N ASP A 287 20.53 -17.37 -16.60
CA ASP A 287 20.20 -17.10 -15.21
C ASP A 287 19.04 -16.09 -15.12
N VAL A 288 18.11 -16.37 -14.21
CA VAL A 288 17.01 -15.48 -13.82
C VAL A 288 17.10 -15.23 -12.33
N HIS A 289 16.99 -13.96 -11.95
CA HIS A 289 17.09 -13.51 -10.56
C HIS A 289 15.72 -13.06 -10.06
N PHE A 290 15.19 -13.74 -9.05
CA PHE A 290 13.92 -13.42 -8.42
C PHE A 290 14.16 -12.61 -7.15
N TYR A 291 13.44 -11.53 -6.98
CA TYR A 291 13.47 -10.67 -5.80
C TYR A 291 12.13 -10.79 -5.11
N VAL A 292 12.08 -11.61 -4.06
CA VAL A 292 10.84 -12.04 -3.42
C VAL A 292 10.88 -11.78 -1.92
N ASN A 293 9.72 -11.63 -1.30
CA ASN A 293 9.64 -11.56 0.15
C ASN A 293 10.25 -12.85 0.73
N PRO A 294 11.26 -12.78 1.64
CA PRO A 294 11.97 -13.95 2.15
C PRO A 294 11.07 -14.96 2.88
N THR A 295 9.84 -14.58 3.18
CA THR A 295 8.88 -15.40 3.93
C THR A 295 7.83 -16.07 3.05
N VAL A 296 7.71 -15.72 1.77
CA VAL A 296 6.80 -16.40 0.83
C VAL A 296 7.31 -17.81 0.53
N ASP A 297 6.41 -18.78 0.47
CA ASP A 297 6.73 -20.10 -0.06
C ASP A 297 6.95 -19.99 -1.57
N PHE A 298 8.22 -20.03 -1.96
CA PHE A 298 8.65 -19.87 -3.33
C PHE A 298 9.14 -21.20 -3.89
N HIS A 299 8.44 -21.76 -4.87
CA HIS A 299 8.72 -23.10 -5.40
C HIS A 299 8.88 -23.15 -6.91
N ARG A 300 9.96 -23.78 -7.38
CA ARG A 300 10.22 -24.03 -8.80
C ARG A 300 9.72 -25.41 -9.20
N THR A 301 8.95 -25.49 -10.29
CA THR A 301 8.48 -26.75 -10.89
C THR A 301 8.55 -26.70 -12.42
N LYS A 302 8.38 -27.86 -13.06
CA LYS A 302 8.13 -27.92 -14.51
C LYS A 302 6.76 -27.32 -14.78
N SER A 303 6.60 -26.59 -15.88
CA SER A 303 5.34 -25.90 -16.16
C SER A 303 4.14 -26.82 -16.27
N ASP A 304 4.32 -28.00 -16.86
CA ASP A 304 3.24 -29.00 -16.98
C ASP A 304 2.78 -29.53 -15.61
N ASN A 305 3.65 -29.45 -14.58
CA ASN A 305 3.37 -29.89 -13.22
C ASN A 305 2.86 -28.76 -12.31
N PHE A 306 2.72 -27.52 -12.80
CA PHE A 306 2.39 -26.37 -11.95
C PHE A 306 1.04 -26.57 -11.24
N ARG A 307 -0.01 -26.88 -11.99
CA ARG A 307 -1.37 -27.04 -11.45
C ARG A 307 -1.44 -28.20 -10.46
N ASP A 308 -0.85 -29.34 -10.79
CA ASP A 308 -0.79 -30.52 -9.92
C ASP A 308 -0.02 -30.22 -8.63
N TYR A 309 1.08 -29.45 -8.71
CA TYR A 309 1.84 -29.03 -7.55
C TYR A 309 1.01 -28.14 -6.62
N ILE A 310 0.32 -27.14 -7.16
CA ILE A 310 -0.53 -26.25 -6.35
C ILE A 310 -1.65 -27.04 -5.68
N LEU A 311 -2.37 -27.87 -6.45
CA LEU A 311 -3.49 -28.65 -5.93
C LEU A 311 -3.06 -29.62 -4.81
N LYS A 312 -1.93 -30.31 -4.99
CA LYS A 312 -1.42 -31.29 -4.02
C LYS A 312 -1.00 -30.64 -2.69
N ASN A 313 -0.51 -29.41 -2.72
CA ASN A 313 0.05 -28.72 -1.56
C ASN A 313 -0.80 -27.51 -1.14
N PHE A 314 -2.07 -27.43 -1.58
CA PHE A 314 -2.89 -26.21 -1.47
C PHE A 314 -2.95 -25.68 -0.04
N ASP A 315 -3.17 -26.56 0.95
CA ASP A 315 -3.29 -26.20 2.37
C ASP A 315 -1.96 -25.88 3.05
N GLU A 316 -0.82 -26.26 2.45
CA GLU A 316 0.52 -26.07 3.03
C GLU A 316 1.24 -24.84 2.48
N LEU A 317 0.76 -24.29 1.37
CA LEU A 317 1.40 -23.19 0.66
C LEU A 317 0.94 -21.83 1.17
N HIS A 318 1.91 -20.98 1.49
CA HIS A 318 1.67 -19.61 1.94
C HIS A 318 2.37 -18.58 1.04
N PRO A 319 1.71 -17.48 0.66
CA PRO A 319 0.35 -17.08 1.02
C PRO A 319 -0.74 -18.02 0.46
N SER A 320 -1.79 -18.22 1.26
CA SER A 320 -2.94 -19.07 0.94
C SER A 320 -4.15 -18.25 0.46
N LEU A 321 -4.83 -18.75 -0.58
CA LEU A 321 -6.12 -18.26 -1.03
C LEU A 321 -7.20 -18.46 0.03
N ILE A 322 -8.20 -17.58 0.02
CA ILE A 322 -9.41 -17.70 0.85
C ILE A 322 -10.26 -18.89 0.39
N GLU A 323 -10.34 -19.11 -0.93
CA GLU A 323 -11.12 -20.19 -1.55
C GLU A 323 -10.31 -20.89 -2.64
N GLU A 324 -10.41 -22.21 -2.71
CA GLU A 324 -9.79 -23.01 -3.76
C GLU A 324 -10.47 -22.75 -5.10
N THR A 325 -9.66 -22.60 -6.16
CA THR A 325 -10.14 -22.39 -7.53
C THR A 325 -9.11 -22.89 -8.55
N GLU A 326 -9.55 -23.00 -9.80
CA GLU A 326 -8.66 -23.32 -10.92
C GLU A 326 -7.78 -22.13 -11.30
N TYR A 327 -6.70 -22.38 -12.05
CA TYR A 327 -5.79 -21.34 -12.54
C TYR A 327 -5.87 -21.19 -14.05
N GLU A 328 -6.01 -19.96 -14.51
CA GLU A 328 -5.83 -19.58 -15.91
C GLU A 328 -4.40 -19.13 -16.19
N GLU A 329 -3.90 -19.40 -17.39
CA GLU A 329 -2.59 -18.93 -17.84
C GLU A 329 -2.78 -17.69 -18.71
N ILE A 330 -2.13 -16.60 -18.33
CA ILE A 330 -2.21 -15.30 -19.00
C ILE A 330 -0.83 -14.98 -19.56
N PHE A 331 -0.76 -14.70 -20.86
CA PHE A 331 0.50 -14.35 -21.54
C PHE A 331 0.75 -12.84 -21.45
N ILE A 332 1.98 -12.47 -21.11
CA ILE A 332 2.43 -11.08 -21.11
C ILE A 332 2.86 -10.72 -22.52
N THR A 333 2.36 -9.58 -23.03
CA THR A 333 2.83 -9.01 -24.29
C THR A 333 4.26 -8.52 -24.12
N ILE A 334 5.14 -8.91 -25.04
CA ILE A 334 6.52 -8.42 -25.08
C ILE A 334 6.60 -7.29 -26.10
N ASP A 335 6.98 -6.11 -25.63
CA ASP A 335 7.25 -4.97 -26.50
C ASP A 335 8.63 -5.10 -27.16
N ASP A 336 8.69 -4.81 -28.46
CA ASP A 336 9.90 -4.99 -29.28
C ASP A 336 11.09 -4.14 -28.81
N ASP A 337 10.83 -3.00 -28.15
CA ASP A 337 11.85 -2.09 -27.65
C ASP A 337 12.59 -2.61 -26.40
N LEU A 338 11.97 -3.55 -25.67
CA LEU A 338 12.57 -4.24 -24.52
C LEU A 338 13.48 -5.41 -24.93
N ILE A 339 13.36 -5.92 -26.15
CA ILE A 339 14.16 -7.06 -26.63
C ILE A 339 15.65 -6.71 -26.59
N GLY A 340 16.46 -7.60 -26.02
CA GLY A 340 17.91 -7.44 -25.86
C GLY A 340 18.32 -6.67 -24.61
N ARG A 341 17.37 -6.14 -23.83
CA ARG A 341 17.63 -5.47 -22.55
C ARG A 341 17.53 -6.42 -21.37
N LYS A 342 18.09 -6.01 -20.24
CA LYS A 342 17.77 -6.59 -18.94
C LYS A 342 16.43 -6.04 -18.50
N VAL A 343 15.46 -6.92 -18.28
CA VAL A 343 14.08 -6.58 -17.92
C VAL A 343 13.70 -7.20 -16.59
N ASP A 344 12.67 -6.64 -15.97
CA ASP A 344 11.96 -7.22 -14.85
C ASP A 344 10.57 -7.64 -15.30
N VAL A 345 10.13 -8.85 -14.91
CA VAL A 345 8.71 -9.16 -14.81
C VAL A 345 8.27 -8.74 -13.42
N PHE A 346 7.67 -7.56 -13.33
CA PHE A 346 7.10 -7.03 -12.10
C PHE A 346 5.79 -7.75 -11.78
N ILE A 347 5.60 -8.09 -10.50
CA ILE A 347 4.41 -8.73 -9.97
C ILE A 347 4.00 -7.93 -8.74
N GLN A 348 2.89 -7.20 -8.83
CA GLN A 348 2.34 -6.42 -7.73
C GLN A 348 2.34 -7.22 -6.42
N ASP A 349 2.86 -6.62 -5.34
CA ASP A 349 2.96 -7.19 -3.98
C ASP A 349 3.92 -8.38 -3.80
N LEU A 350 4.37 -9.04 -4.87
CA LEU A 350 5.18 -10.26 -4.80
C LEU A 350 6.65 -10.06 -5.20
N GLY A 351 6.96 -8.91 -5.80
CA GLY A 351 8.31 -8.53 -6.20
C GLY A 351 8.50 -8.68 -7.71
N TRP A 352 9.66 -9.17 -8.15
CA TRP A 352 9.93 -9.28 -9.59
C TRP A 352 10.95 -10.36 -9.95
N ALA A 353 11.00 -10.72 -11.23
CA ALA A 353 12.02 -11.59 -11.82
C ALA A 353 12.81 -10.85 -12.90
N SER A 354 14.14 -10.73 -12.71
CA SER A 354 15.04 -10.05 -13.63
C SER A 354 15.81 -11.01 -14.54
N PHE A 355 15.84 -10.74 -15.84
CA PHE A 355 16.64 -11.49 -16.81
C PHE A 355 16.88 -10.69 -18.11
N ASN A 356 17.80 -11.16 -18.94
CA ASN A 356 17.99 -10.59 -20.28
C ASN A 356 16.95 -11.15 -21.25
N LEU A 357 16.11 -10.28 -21.80
CA LEU A 357 15.02 -10.62 -22.71
C LEU A 357 15.53 -10.89 -24.12
N LYS A 358 15.02 -11.94 -24.75
CA LYS A 358 15.27 -12.26 -26.16
C LYS A 358 13.96 -12.36 -26.92
N ARG A 359 14.04 -12.20 -28.24
CA ARG A 359 12.88 -12.15 -29.14
C ARG A 359 11.96 -13.38 -29.06
N ASP A 360 12.53 -14.57 -28.91
CA ASP A 360 11.77 -15.83 -28.91
C ASP A 360 11.33 -16.26 -27.50
N ASP A 361 11.49 -15.40 -26.49
CA ASP A 361 11.03 -15.69 -25.14
C ASP A 361 9.52 -15.57 -25.04
N LYS A 362 8.90 -16.38 -24.17
CA LYS A 362 7.50 -16.21 -23.77
C LYS A 362 7.42 -16.15 -22.27
N VAL A 363 6.67 -15.16 -21.80
CA VAL A 363 6.38 -14.95 -20.39
C VAL A 363 4.88 -15.07 -20.22
N SER A 364 4.47 -15.91 -19.29
CA SER A 364 3.08 -16.01 -18.86
C SER A 364 3.02 -16.18 -17.35
N TYR A 365 1.82 -16.09 -16.80
CA TYR A 365 1.60 -16.36 -15.40
C TYR A 365 0.28 -17.07 -15.17
N PHE A 366 0.23 -17.84 -14.09
CA PHE A 366 -0.96 -18.51 -13.60
C PHE A 366 -1.61 -17.65 -12.53
N LEU A 367 -2.90 -17.39 -12.71
CA LEU A 367 -3.72 -16.65 -11.77
C LEU A 367 -4.98 -17.44 -11.43
N PRO A 368 -5.46 -17.42 -10.17
CA PRO A 368 -6.75 -18.00 -9.80
C PRO A 368 -7.89 -17.45 -10.68
N LYS A 369 -8.78 -18.31 -11.18
CA LYS A 369 -9.90 -17.88 -12.03
C LYS A 369 -10.92 -17.07 -11.24
N ASN A 370 -11.62 -16.16 -11.95
CA ASN A 370 -12.67 -15.30 -11.40
C ASN A 370 -12.21 -14.43 -10.22
N THR A 371 -10.92 -14.06 -10.22
CA THR A 371 -10.28 -13.28 -9.16
C THR A 371 -9.94 -11.87 -9.62
N ILE A 372 -9.25 -11.11 -8.76
CA ILE A 372 -8.57 -9.85 -9.10
C ILE A 372 -7.67 -9.99 -10.34
N LYS A 373 -7.29 -8.87 -10.96
CA LYS A 373 -6.24 -8.84 -11.98
C LYS A 373 -5.10 -7.94 -11.51
N PRO A 374 -4.11 -8.48 -10.78
CA PRO A 374 -3.01 -7.69 -10.27
C PRO A 374 -2.18 -7.16 -11.43
N LEU A 375 -1.47 -6.06 -11.21
CA LEU A 375 -0.52 -5.53 -12.17
C LEU A 375 0.67 -6.50 -12.30
N VAL A 376 0.79 -7.07 -13.49
CA VAL A 376 1.93 -7.89 -13.90
C VAL A 376 2.42 -7.35 -15.23
N GLU A 377 3.65 -6.87 -15.28
CA GLU A 377 4.18 -6.18 -16.46
C GLU A 377 5.66 -6.49 -16.68
N LEU A 378 6.08 -6.37 -17.94
CA LEU A 378 7.48 -6.32 -18.31
C LEU A 378 7.95 -4.87 -18.32
N ARG A 379 9.04 -4.58 -17.63
CA ARG A 379 9.64 -3.25 -17.54
C ARG A 379 11.16 -3.32 -17.61
N ASN A 380 11.83 -2.18 -17.81
CA ASN A 380 13.29 -2.13 -17.67
C ASN A 380 13.70 -2.56 -16.24
N SER A 381 14.86 -3.20 -16.11
CA SER A 381 15.26 -3.73 -14.81
C SER A 381 15.57 -2.62 -13.81
N LEU A 382 14.99 -2.71 -12.62
CA LEU A 382 15.20 -1.77 -11.52
C LEU A 382 16.61 -1.86 -10.93
N ILE A 383 17.24 -3.04 -10.94
CA ILE A 383 18.55 -3.33 -10.32
C ILE A 383 19.59 -3.82 -11.32
#